data_AF-A0A9D9QA31-F1
#
_entry.id   AF-A0A9D9QA31-F1
#
_cell.length_a   1.000
_cell.length_b   1.000
_cell.length_c   1.000
_cell.angle_alpha   90.00
_cell.angle_beta   90.00
_cell.angle_gamma   90.00
#
_symmetry.space_group_name_H-M   'P 1'
#
loop_
_entity.id
_entity.type
_entity.pdbx_description
1 polymer ?
#
loop_
_entity_poly.entity_id
_entity_poly.type
_entity_poly.pdbx_seq_one_letter_code
_entity_poly.pdbx_strand_id
1 'polypeptide(L)'
;MYLNKTLIAGPCSAETEAQVIETARQLRGKGVDYFRAGLWKPRTTPGCFEGVGAEAIPWMQRVRREFGMPICTEVAFREHVELCLDAGFDLLWIGARTSANPFLMQELADALKGSDVTVLVKNPINPDVDLWLGAVERLRRAGLEKVGVIHRGFSSYEKIRYRNAPGWQIALELRRRCPDLPFFSDPSHMAGSAALVPEAAQHSLELGIDGLMVEVHCDPAEALSDAAQQLTPDGLLRMLKALHIRSAESPDPAVRKAIACCRDEMDALDVRIVELLADRMEISRRLGELKKDNNLSIIQADRWAAVVRNVCAAARTRDLREDFVRSVFSVIHDASIDEQN
;
A
#
# COMPACT_ATOMS: atom_id res chain seq x y z
N MET A 1 7.25 -16.08 18.17
CA MET A 1 6.99 -14.83 17.44
C MET A 1 5.83 -15.10 16.50
N TYR A 2 4.75 -14.31 16.52
CA TYR A 2 3.50 -14.62 15.79
C TYR A 2 3.53 -14.19 14.32
N LEU A 3 4.41 -13.25 13.97
CA LEU A 3 4.63 -12.72 12.64
C LEU A 3 6.14 -12.74 12.38
N ASN A 4 6.60 -13.33 11.27
CA ASN A 4 8.02 -13.32 10.87
C ASN A 4 8.34 -12.10 9.97
N LYS A 5 7.70 -10.97 10.28
CA LYS A 5 7.73 -9.69 9.57
C LYS A 5 7.70 -8.58 10.63
N THR A 6 8.23 -7.40 10.30
CA THR A 6 8.29 -6.30 11.27
C THR A 6 6.89 -5.81 11.64
N LEU A 7 6.62 -5.69 12.93
CA LEU A 7 5.37 -5.18 13.48
C LEU A 7 5.57 -3.86 14.21
N ILE A 8 4.96 -2.81 13.66
CA ILE A 8 4.86 -1.49 14.28
C ILE A 8 3.46 -1.38 14.88
N ALA A 9 3.34 -1.21 16.20
CA ALA A 9 2.04 -1.16 16.85
C ALA A 9 1.99 -0.18 18.03
N GLY A 10 0.82 0.38 18.28
CA GLY A 10 0.60 1.39 19.32
C GLY A 10 -0.51 2.35 18.93
N PRO A 11 -0.84 3.33 19.78
CA PRO A 11 -2.04 4.13 19.62
C PRO A 11 -1.96 5.10 18.44
N CYS A 12 -3.14 5.50 17.94
CA CYS A 12 -3.25 6.50 16.88
C CYS A 12 -2.59 7.84 17.28
N SER A 13 -2.74 8.23 18.54
CA SER A 13 -2.13 9.42 19.11
C SER A 13 -1.62 9.15 20.52
N ALA A 14 -0.64 9.92 20.98
CA ALA A 14 -0.30 9.98 22.41
C ALA A 14 -1.30 10.94 23.09
N GLU A 15 -2.23 10.38 23.87
CA GLU A 15 -3.37 11.13 24.43
C GLU A 15 -3.10 11.57 25.86
N THR A 16 -2.61 10.64 26.69
CA THR A 16 -2.11 10.89 28.04
C THR A 16 -0.93 9.96 28.33
N GLU A 17 -0.08 10.31 29.30
CA GLU A 17 1.01 9.42 29.72
C GLU A 17 0.47 8.06 30.17
N ALA A 18 -0.59 8.04 30.98
CA ALA A 18 -1.20 6.80 31.47
C ALA A 18 -1.66 5.90 30.31
N GLN A 19 -2.32 6.47 29.30
CA GLN A 19 -2.79 5.76 28.11
C GLN A 19 -1.62 5.16 27.29
N VAL A 20 -0.57 5.94 27.06
CA VAL A 20 0.63 5.50 26.32
C VAL A 20 1.31 4.34 27.05
N ILE A 21 1.58 4.51 28.36
CA ILE A 21 2.27 3.52 29.18
C ILE A 21 1.44 2.24 29.32
N GLU A 22 0.14 2.36 29.54
CA GLU A 22 -0.76 1.21 29.64
C GLU A 22 -0.85 0.43 28.34
N THR A 23 -0.93 1.12 27.20
CA THR A 23 -0.91 0.46 25.88
C THR A 23 0.41 -0.28 25.65
N ALA A 24 1.55 0.34 25.94
CA ALA A 24 2.86 -0.29 25.82
C ALA A 24 3.03 -1.50 26.74
N ARG A 25 2.58 -1.39 28.00
CA ARG A 25 2.58 -2.48 28.98
C ARG A 25 1.79 -3.68 28.48
N GLN A 26 0.60 -3.46 27.92
CA GLN A 26 -0.21 -4.54 27.36
C GLN A 26 0.36 -5.11 26.07
N LEU A 27 1.08 -4.33 25.26
CA LEU A 27 1.74 -4.79 24.03
C LEU A 27 3.04 -5.58 24.29
N ARG A 28 3.64 -5.44 25.49
CA ARG A 28 4.87 -6.13 25.85
C ARG A 28 4.74 -7.65 25.67
N GLY A 29 5.70 -8.24 24.97
CA GLY A 29 5.74 -9.68 24.69
C GLY A 29 4.79 -10.16 23.59
N LYS A 30 4.05 -9.26 22.91
CA LYS A 30 3.17 -9.62 21.78
C LYS A 30 3.88 -9.60 20.41
N GLY A 31 5.20 -9.42 20.39
CA GLY A 31 6.00 -9.39 19.16
C GLY A 31 5.94 -8.06 18.40
N VAL A 32 5.76 -6.95 19.13
CA VAL A 32 5.85 -5.59 18.59
C VAL A 32 7.32 -5.19 18.53
N ASP A 33 7.81 -4.85 17.34
CA ASP A 33 9.20 -4.45 17.10
C ASP A 33 9.40 -2.93 17.31
N TYR A 34 8.39 -2.13 17.00
CA TYR A 34 8.39 -0.68 17.27
C TYR A 34 7.06 -0.24 17.88
N PHE A 35 7.14 0.55 18.95
CA PHE A 35 6.00 1.22 19.55
C PHE A 35 5.73 2.55 18.83
N ARG A 36 4.53 2.70 18.25
CA ARG A 36 4.12 3.91 17.52
C ARG A 36 3.15 4.77 18.32
N ALA A 37 3.30 6.08 18.28
CA ALA A 37 2.25 7.03 18.67
C ALA A 37 2.41 8.35 17.91
N GLY A 38 1.31 8.92 17.43
CA GLY A 38 1.35 10.25 16.81
C GLY A 38 1.38 11.34 17.87
N LEU A 39 2.46 12.11 17.94
CA LEU A 39 2.55 13.25 18.87
C LEU A 39 1.83 14.49 18.33
N TRP A 40 1.85 14.68 17.01
CA TRP A 40 1.18 15.76 16.29
C TRP A 40 0.17 15.18 15.30
N LYS A 41 -1.04 15.75 15.24
CA LYS A 41 -2.13 15.25 14.39
C LYS A 41 -2.57 16.31 13.38
N PRO A 42 -2.32 16.09 12.06
CA PRO A 42 -2.86 16.96 11.03
C PRO A 42 -4.38 16.71 10.90
N ARG A 43 -5.20 17.55 11.53
CA ARG A 43 -6.67 17.45 11.48
C ARG A 43 -7.22 18.25 10.32
N THR A 44 -8.20 17.69 9.62
CA THR A 44 -8.92 18.39 8.55
C THR A 44 -9.82 19.49 9.13
N THR A 45 -10.43 19.23 10.29
CA THR A 45 -11.34 20.17 10.96
C THR A 45 -10.64 20.74 12.21
N PRO A 46 -10.50 22.06 12.32
CA PRO A 46 -9.98 22.71 13.52
C PRO A 46 -10.80 22.38 14.78
N GLY A 47 -10.17 22.42 15.95
CA GLY A 47 -10.85 22.19 17.24
C GLY A 47 -11.07 20.73 17.62
N CYS A 48 -10.64 19.79 16.77
CA CYS A 48 -10.47 18.40 17.20
C CYS A 48 -9.13 18.21 17.93
N PHE A 49 -8.94 17.11 18.65
CA PHE A 49 -7.63 16.79 19.26
C PHE A 49 -6.48 16.81 18.23
N GLU A 50 -5.50 17.69 18.43
CA GLU A 50 -4.38 17.97 17.51
C GLU A 50 -3.08 17.25 17.93
N GLY A 51 -3.14 16.47 19.00
CA GLY A 51 -1.97 15.85 19.63
C GLY A 51 -1.40 16.71 20.75
N VAL A 52 -0.69 16.07 21.68
CA VAL A 52 -0.02 16.73 22.82
C VAL A 52 1.30 17.39 22.40
N GLY A 53 1.85 17.01 21.25
CA GLY A 53 3.09 17.57 20.72
C GLY A 53 4.32 17.16 21.55
N ALA A 54 5.27 18.08 21.70
CA ALA A 54 6.56 17.82 22.32
C ALA A 54 6.47 17.34 23.78
N GLU A 55 5.40 17.72 24.51
CA GLU A 55 5.16 17.30 25.89
C GLU A 55 4.99 15.79 26.04
N ALA A 56 4.65 15.07 24.96
CA ALA A 56 4.52 13.61 24.96
C ALA A 56 5.82 12.87 24.64
N ILE A 57 6.90 13.56 24.27
CA ILE A 57 8.23 12.95 24.02
C ILE A 57 8.74 12.17 25.25
N PRO A 58 8.70 12.71 26.49
CA PRO A 58 9.12 11.97 27.68
C PRO A 58 8.33 10.68 27.91
N TRP A 59 7.06 10.63 27.49
CA TRP A 59 6.21 9.44 27.61
C TRP A 59 6.70 8.33 26.68
N MET A 60 7.05 8.68 25.44
CA MET A 60 7.65 7.75 24.49
C MET A 60 9.01 7.24 24.98
N GLN A 61 9.88 8.13 25.47
CA GLN A 61 11.15 7.72 26.05
C GLN A 61 10.96 6.80 27.27
N ARG A 62 9.92 7.02 28.07
CA ARG A 62 9.55 6.15 29.18
C ARG A 62 9.11 4.76 28.70
N VAL A 63 8.34 4.66 27.60
CA VAL A 63 8.01 3.37 26.96
C VAL A 63 9.28 2.59 26.60
N ARG A 64 10.26 3.25 25.96
CA ARG A 64 11.55 2.62 25.65
C ARG A 64 12.26 2.14 26.91
N ARG A 65 12.37 2.99 27.93
CA ARG A 65 13.09 2.66 29.19
C ARG A 65 12.43 1.51 29.95
N GLU A 66 11.10 1.49 30.06
CA GLU A 66 10.38 0.50 30.89
C GLU A 66 10.12 -0.82 30.17
N PHE A 67 9.87 -0.78 28.86
CA PHE A 67 9.43 -1.95 28.10
C PHE A 67 10.43 -2.43 27.05
N GLY A 68 11.53 -1.69 26.84
CA GLY A 68 12.58 -2.03 25.87
C GLY A 68 12.12 -1.93 24.41
N MET A 69 11.03 -1.20 24.14
CA MET A 69 10.49 -1.05 22.80
C MET A 69 11.13 0.15 22.10
N PRO A 70 11.71 -0.03 20.90
CA PRO A 70 12.01 1.08 20.01
C PRO A 70 10.76 1.93 19.76
N ILE A 71 10.92 3.25 19.67
CA ILE A 71 9.82 4.21 19.56
C ILE A 71 9.82 4.94 18.22
N CYS A 72 8.63 5.21 17.72
CA CYS A 72 8.43 5.94 16.48
C CYS A 72 7.24 6.92 16.54
N THR A 73 7.32 7.99 15.76
CA THR A 73 6.27 9.01 15.62
C THR A 73 6.15 9.55 14.18
N GLU A 74 5.02 10.20 13.89
CA GLU A 74 4.84 11.00 12.68
C GLU A 74 5.62 12.31 12.79
N VAL A 75 6.24 12.72 11.69
CA VAL A 75 6.80 14.07 11.51
C VAL A 75 6.18 14.73 10.28
N ALA A 76 6.00 16.05 10.35
CA ALA A 76 5.34 16.84 9.30
C ALA A 76 6.09 18.13 8.96
N PHE A 77 6.88 18.66 9.91
CA PHE A 77 7.68 19.88 9.76
C PHE A 77 9.11 19.64 10.28
N ARG A 78 10.03 20.53 9.91
CA ARG A 78 11.42 20.51 10.35
C ARG A 78 11.57 20.40 11.87
N GLU A 79 10.80 21.18 12.63
CA GLU A 79 10.91 21.23 14.09
C GLU A 79 10.55 19.88 14.73
N HIS A 80 9.61 19.13 14.12
CA HIS A 80 9.26 17.79 14.59
C HIS A 80 10.44 16.82 14.41
N VAL A 81 11.15 16.92 13.29
CA VAL A 81 12.33 16.09 13.00
C VAL A 81 13.42 16.38 14.03
N GLU A 82 13.76 17.66 14.23
CA GLU A 82 14.82 18.09 15.15
C GLU A 82 14.53 17.60 16.58
N LEU A 83 13.31 17.83 17.09
CA LEU A 83 12.90 17.34 18.41
C LEU A 83 12.97 15.82 18.54
N CYS A 84 12.60 15.07 17.50
CA CYS A 84 12.62 13.61 17.55
C CYS A 84 14.05 13.05 17.45
N LEU A 85 14.93 13.68 16.67
CA LEU A 85 16.35 13.30 16.59
C LEU A 85 17.05 13.57 17.93
N ASP A 86 16.81 14.73 18.55
CA ASP A 86 17.36 15.08 19.87
C ASP A 86 16.86 14.14 20.97
N ALA A 87 15.58 13.76 20.90
CA ALA A 87 14.99 12.79 21.81
C ALA A 87 15.40 11.33 21.51
N GLY A 88 16.12 11.12 20.40
CA GLY A 88 16.67 9.85 19.96
C GLY A 88 15.62 8.85 19.52
N PHE A 89 14.57 9.25 18.79
CA PHE A 89 13.58 8.31 18.19
C PHE A 89 14.25 7.33 17.21
N ASP A 90 13.78 6.07 17.17
CA ASP A 90 14.41 5.02 16.35
C ASP A 90 13.92 5.03 14.90
N LEU A 91 12.66 5.45 14.71
CA LEU A 91 12.00 5.50 13.41
C LEU A 91 11.05 6.70 13.35
N LEU A 92 11.04 7.39 12.22
CA LEU A 92 10.09 8.45 11.92
C LEU A 92 9.24 8.02 10.72
N TRP A 93 7.95 8.35 10.73
CA TRP A 93 7.14 8.21 9.51
C TRP A 93 6.64 9.55 9.02
N ILE A 94 6.47 9.65 7.71
CA ILE A 94 5.90 10.81 7.04
C ILE A 94 4.47 10.47 6.62
N GLY A 95 3.51 11.28 7.06
CA GLY A 95 2.09 11.07 6.81
C GLY A 95 1.68 11.24 5.35
N ALA A 96 0.54 10.66 4.98
CA ALA A 96 0.02 10.65 3.60
C ALA A 96 -0.29 12.05 3.02
N ARG A 97 -0.60 13.03 3.87
CA ARG A 97 -0.83 14.42 3.45
C ARG A 97 0.49 15.15 3.17
N THR A 98 1.52 14.87 3.96
CA THR A 98 2.85 15.45 3.82
C THR A 98 3.58 14.86 2.62
N SER A 99 3.49 13.54 2.41
CA SER A 99 4.11 12.87 1.26
C SER A 99 3.55 13.31 -0.09
N ALA A 100 2.35 13.89 -0.12
CA ALA A 100 1.76 14.48 -1.31
C ALA A 100 2.32 15.87 -1.67
N ASN A 101 3.15 16.49 -0.81
CA ASN A 101 3.69 17.82 -1.00
C ASN A 101 5.22 17.78 -1.19
N PRO A 102 5.74 17.99 -2.43
CA PRO A 102 7.17 17.95 -2.70
C PRO A 102 8.01 18.99 -1.93
N PHE A 103 7.43 20.15 -1.58
CA PHE A 103 8.15 21.17 -0.81
C PHE A 103 8.36 20.73 0.63
N LEU A 104 7.31 20.22 1.30
CA LEU A 104 7.43 19.67 2.65
C LEU A 104 8.36 18.46 2.68
N MET A 105 8.29 17.58 1.66
CA MET A 105 9.22 16.47 1.55
C MET A 105 10.68 16.90 1.42
N GLN A 106 10.95 17.99 0.68
CA GLN A 106 12.30 18.53 0.58
C GLN A 106 12.78 19.10 1.93
N GLU A 107 11.92 19.86 2.60
CA GLU A 107 12.24 20.44 3.91
C GLU A 107 12.57 19.37 4.95
N LEU A 108 11.79 18.29 5.00
CA LEU A 108 12.04 17.15 5.87
C LEU A 108 13.33 16.41 5.49
N ALA A 109 13.59 16.21 4.20
CA ALA A 109 14.83 15.58 3.75
C ALA A 109 16.07 16.39 4.16
N ASP A 110 16.01 17.72 4.06
CA ASP A 110 17.08 18.61 4.48
C ASP A 110 17.28 18.58 6.00
N ALA A 111 16.20 18.48 6.79
CA ALA A 111 16.26 18.35 8.25
C ALA A 111 16.81 16.99 8.72
N LEU A 112 16.60 15.92 7.94
CA LEU A 112 17.06 14.57 8.24
C LEU A 112 18.50 14.28 7.79
N LYS A 113 19.12 15.20 7.05
CA LYS A 113 20.45 15.02 6.47
C LYS A 113 21.50 14.69 7.54
N GLY A 114 22.24 13.61 7.33
CA GLY A 114 23.29 13.15 8.24
C GLY A 114 22.79 12.37 9.46
N SER A 115 21.49 12.14 9.59
CA SER A 115 20.93 11.24 10.60
C SER A 115 20.94 9.78 10.12
N ASP A 116 21.01 8.85 11.08
CA ASP A 116 20.94 7.39 10.84
C ASP A 116 19.55 6.82 11.24
N VAL A 117 18.54 7.68 11.37
CA VAL A 117 17.18 7.29 11.75
C VAL A 117 16.50 6.56 10.60
N THR A 118 15.66 5.57 10.91
CA THR A 118 14.83 4.92 9.89
C THR A 118 13.66 5.83 9.52
N VAL A 119 13.40 6.02 8.23
CA VAL A 119 12.29 6.85 7.75
C VAL A 119 11.35 6.05 6.87
N LEU A 120 10.07 6.01 7.25
CA LEU A 120 9.03 5.36 6.45
C LEU A 120 8.05 6.40 5.86
N VAL A 121 7.82 6.34 4.55
CA VAL A 121 6.94 7.30 3.86
C VAL A 121 5.60 6.65 3.53
N LYS A 122 4.50 7.17 4.10
CA LYS A 122 3.15 6.74 3.70
C LYS A 122 2.85 7.15 2.26
N ASN A 123 2.13 6.32 1.51
CA ASN A 123 1.70 6.70 0.16
C ASN A 123 0.92 8.03 0.18
N PRO A 124 1.05 8.87 -0.86
CA PRO A 124 0.23 10.06 -1.02
C PRO A 124 -1.25 9.72 -0.98
N ILE A 125 -2.08 10.67 -0.55
CA ILE A 125 -3.54 10.50 -0.55
C ILE A 125 -4.13 10.21 -1.94
N ASN A 126 -3.45 10.64 -3.01
CA ASN A 126 -3.83 10.39 -4.39
C ASN A 126 -3.06 9.18 -4.95
N PRO A 127 -3.66 8.38 -5.84
CA PRO A 127 -3.04 7.19 -6.43
C PRO A 127 -1.98 7.56 -7.48
N ASP A 128 -0.86 8.12 -7.02
CA ASP A 128 0.26 8.57 -7.85
C ASP A 128 1.56 7.91 -7.38
N VAL A 129 2.06 6.97 -8.19
CA VAL A 129 3.29 6.22 -7.91
C VAL A 129 4.54 7.10 -8.05
N ASP A 130 4.54 8.07 -8.96
CA ASP A 130 5.68 8.93 -9.22
C ASP A 130 5.86 9.93 -8.07
N LEU A 131 4.75 10.43 -7.53
CA LEU A 131 4.77 11.28 -6.33
C LEU A 131 5.30 10.53 -5.11
N TRP A 132 4.89 9.27 -4.91
CA TRP A 132 5.38 8.45 -3.81
C TRP A 132 6.87 8.12 -3.96
N LEU A 133 7.30 7.74 -5.16
CA LEU A 133 8.71 7.46 -5.47
C LEU A 133 9.57 8.72 -5.34
N GLY A 134 9.07 9.88 -5.77
CA GLY A 134 9.74 11.16 -5.63
C GLY A 134 9.99 11.54 -4.17
N ALA A 135 9.07 11.21 -3.26
CA ALA A 135 9.27 11.41 -1.83
C ALA A 135 10.42 10.54 -1.29
N VAL A 136 10.50 9.27 -1.68
CA VAL A 136 11.60 8.35 -1.31
C VAL A 136 12.94 8.84 -1.87
N GLU A 137 12.96 9.25 -3.13
CA GLU A 137 14.18 9.69 -3.81
C GLU A 137 14.76 10.97 -3.20
N ARG A 138 13.92 11.90 -2.73
CA ARG A 138 14.38 13.09 -2.00
C ARG A 138 15.13 12.73 -0.71
N LEU A 139 14.60 11.79 0.06
CA LEU A 139 15.26 11.33 1.29
C LEU A 139 16.60 10.63 0.98
N ARG A 140 16.63 9.75 -0.03
CA ARG A 140 17.86 9.09 -0.47
C ARG A 140 18.91 10.08 -0.96
N ARG A 141 18.53 11.10 -1.73
CA ARG A 141 19.44 12.18 -2.19
C ARG A 141 19.96 13.06 -1.06
N ALA A 142 19.21 13.18 0.04
CA ALA A 142 19.70 13.82 1.26
C ALA A 142 20.68 12.94 2.04
N GLY A 143 20.95 11.71 1.58
CA GLY A 143 21.93 10.78 2.15
C GLY A 143 21.35 9.76 3.13
N LEU A 144 20.02 9.62 3.21
CA LEU A 144 19.40 8.62 4.08
C LEU A 144 19.44 7.24 3.43
N GLU A 145 19.99 6.26 4.14
CA GLU A 145 20.08 4.87 3.68
C GLU A 145 18.86 4.05 4.12
N LYS A 146 18.35 4.30 5.33
CA LYS A 146 17.25 3.53 5.96
C LYS A 146 15.88 4.11 5.61
N VAL A 147 15.53 4.09 4.33
CA VAL A 147 14.24 4.60 3.82
C VAL A 147 13.35 3.45 3.37
N GLY A 148 12.09 3.47 3.80
CA GLY A 148 11.04 2.54 3.38
C GLY A 148 9.72 3.25 3.14
N VAL A 149 8.68 2.47 2.83
CA VAL A 149 7.35 2.99 2.50
C VAL A 149 6.24 2.27 3.24
N ILE A 150 5.12 2.96 3.48
CA ILE A 150 3.93 2.40 4.13
C ILE A 150 2.72 2.60 3.23
N HIS A 151 2.10 1.52 2.79
CA HIS A 151 0.85 1.59 2.04
C HIS A 151 -0.37 1.61 2.97
N ARG A 152 -1.22 2.62 2.83
CA ARG A 152 -2.38 2.89 3.69
C ARG A 152 -3.69 3.07 2.90
N GLY A 153 -3.66 2.77 1.60
CA GLY A 153 -4.73 3.06 0.64
C GLY A 153 -4.79 4.54 0.23
N PHE A 154 -5.67 4.85 -0.71
CA PHE A 154 -5.87 6.16 -1.32
C PHE A 154 -7.25 6.71 -1.01
N SER A 155 -7.37 8.03 -0.99
CA SER A 155 -8.66 8.69 -0.79
C SER A 155 -9.63 8.31 -1.90
N SER A 156 -10.89 8.05 -1.53
CA SER A 156 -11.99 7.82 -2.45
C SER A 156 -13.07 8.86 -2.22
N TYR A 157 -13.65 9.38 -3.31
CA TYR A 157 -14.84 10.22 -3.25
C TYR A 157 -16.09 9.39 -2.91
N GLU A 158 -16.17 8.17 -3.44
CA GLU A 158 -17.30 7.27 -3.20
C GLU A 158 -17.17 6.57 -1.85
N LYS A 159 -18.31 6.32 -1.21
CA LYS A 159 -18.38 5.48 -0.02
C LYS A 159 -18.15 4.02 -0.41
N ILE A 160 -16.99 3.51 -0.05
CA ILE A 160 -16.60 2.12 -0.27
C ILE A 160 -16.61 1.33 1.05
N ARG A 161 -16.33 0.02 0.97
CA ARG A 161 -16.24 -0.87 2.14
C ARG A 161 -15.16 -0.45 3.14
N TYR A 162 -14.01 -0.03 2.63
CA TYR A 162 -12.89 0.48 3.41
C TYR A 162 -12.95 2.02 3.54
N ARG A 163 -12.19 2.58 4.47
CA ARG A 163 -12.04 4.05 4.56
C ARG A 163 -11.23 4.62 3.40
N ASN A 164 -10.21 3.89 2.95
CA ASN A 164 -9.39 4.27 1.80
C ASN A 164 -9.38 3.14 0.77
N ALA A 165 -9.47 3.50 -0.51
CA ALA A 165 -9.40 2.53 -1.61
C ALA A 165 -8.01 1.91 -1.60
N PRO A 166 -7.87 0.57 -1.55
CA PRO A 166 -6.55 -0.02 -1.41
C PRO A 166 -5.62 0.35 -2.56
N GLY A 167 -6.07 0.25 -3.81
CA GLY A 167 -5.24 0.61 -4.96
C GLY A 167 -3.97 -0.25 -5.08
N TRP A 168 -4.12 -1.56 -4.85
CA TRP A 168 -3.03 -2.54 -4.83
C TRP A 168 -2.15 -2.50 -6.08
N GLN A 169 -2.72 -2.17 -7.24
CA GLN A 169 -1.99 -1.99 -8.49
C GLN A 169 -0.89 -0.91 -8.39
N ILE A 170 -1.13 0.17 -7.63
CA ILE A 170 -0.15 1.23 -7.41
C ILE A 170 0.97 0.75 -6.48
N ALA A 171 0.61 0.00 -5.43
CA ALA A 171 1.59 -0.63 -4.53
C ALA A 171 2.49 -1.63 -5.27
N LEU A 172 1.90 -2.48 -6.12
CA LEU A 172 2.61 -3.45 -6.95
C LEU A 172 3.53 -2.75 -7.96
N GLU A 173 3.06 -1.67 -8.60
CA GLU A 173 3.89 -0.90 -9.53
C GLU A 173 5.10 -0.25 -8.82
N LEU A 174 4.92 0.29 -7.61
CA LEU A 174 6.05 0.80 -6.82
C LEU A 174 7.05 -0.32 -6.51
N ARG A 175 6.57 -1.50 -6.07
CA ARG A 175 7.45 -2.64 -5.77
C ARG A 175 8.16 -3.15 -7.02
N ARG A 176 7.51 -3.13 -8.18
CA ARG A 176 8.14 -3.47 -9.47
C ARG A 176 9.29 -2.52 -9.83
N ARG A 177 9.11 -1.22 -9.60
CA ARG A 177 10.14 -0.19 -9.86
C ARG A 177 11.25 -0.17 -8.82
N CYS A 178 10.96 -0.56 -7.58
CA CYS A 178 11.88 -0.54 -6.45
C CYS A 178 11.75 -1.84 -5.62
N PRO A 179 12.27 -2.97 -6.13
CA PRO A 179 12.08 -4.29 -5.50
C PRO A 179 12.69 -4.40 -4.10
N ASP A 180 13.81 -3.70 -3.86
CA ASP A 180 14.55 -3.75 -2.60
C ASP A 180 14.07 -2.74 -1.55
N LEU A 181 13.08 -1.89 -1.89
CA LEU A 181 12.57 -0.87 -0.98
C LEU A 181 11.71 -1.54 0.11
N PRO A 182 12.05 -1.39 1.41
CA PRO A 182 11.24 -1.93 2.50
C PRO A 182 9.80 -1.43 2.42
N PHE A 183 8.86 -2.35 2.38
CA PHE A 183 7.47 -2.06 2.05
C PHE A 183 6.55 -2.55 3.16
N PHE A 184 5.88 -1.63 3.83
CA PHE A 184 4.96 -1.89 4.93
C PHE A 184 3.53 -1.63 4.51
N SER A 185 2.56 -2.19 5.25
CA SER A 185 1.14 -1.83 5.11
C SER A 185 0.56 -1.32 6.43
N ASP A 186 -0.29 -0.32 6.34
CA ASP A 186 -1.11 0.24 7.42
C ASP A 186 -2.57 -0.16 7.20
N PRO A 187 -2.95 -1.38 7.64
CA PRO A 187 -4.31 -1.88 7.47
C PRO A 187 -5.33 -1.09 8.30
N SER A 188 -4.91 -0.45 9.40
CA SER A 188 -5.79 0.35 10.26
C SER A 188 -6.35 1.55 9.53
N HIS A 189 -5.49 2.37 8.92
CA HIS A 189 -5.94 3.52 8.15
C HIS A 189 -6.61 3.12 6.86
N MET A 190 -6.18 2.03 6.20
CA MET A 190 -6.83 1.54 4.98
C MET A 190 -8.27 1.13 5.27
N ALA A 191 -8.46 0.23 6.25
CA ALA A 191 -9.75 -0.31 6.60
C ALA A 191 -10.67 0.74 7.24
N GLY A 192 -10.16 1.52 8.20
CA GLY A 192 -10.94 2.48 9.00
C GLY A 192 -12.00 1.85 9.90
N SER A 193 -11.91 0.54 10.14
CA SER A 193 -12.74 -0.18 11.11
C SER A 193 -11.98 -1.39 11.64
N ALA A 194 -12.00 -1.59 12.96
CA ALA A 194 -11.32 -2.68 13.67
C ALA A 194 -11.72 -4.07 13.12
N ALA A 195 -12.98 -4.22 12.68
CA ALA A 195 -13.49 -5.47 12.10
C ALA A 195 -12.86 -5.81 10.74
N LEU A 196 -12.39 -4.81 10.01
CA LEU A 196 -11.84 -4.94 8.66
C LEU A 196 -10.30 -4.93 8.64
N VAL A 197 -9.64 -4.57 9.75
CA VAL A 197 -8.17 -4.59 9.87
C VAL A 197 -7.57 -5.98 9.58
N PRO A 198 -8.11 -7.10 10.10
CA PRO A 198 -7.54 -8.42 9.83
C PRO A 198 -7.56 -8.80 8.34
N GLU A 199 -8.63 -8.46 7.62
CA GLU A 199 -8.74 -8.73 6.18
C GLU A 199 -7.73 -7.90 5.37
N ALA A 200 -7.62 -6.60 5.67
CA ALA A 200 -6.66 -5.72 5.01
C ALA A 200 -5.20 -6.15 5.30
N ALA A 201 -4.93 -6.60 6.53
CA ALA A 201 -3.62 -7.14 6.91
C ALA A 201 -3.29 -8.44 6.15
N GLN A 202 -4.23 -9.37 6.06
CA GLN A 202 -4.06 -10.63 5.32
C GLN A 202 -3.77 -10.36 3.84
N HIS A 203 -4.55 -9.51 3.19
CA HIS A 203 -4.32 -9.18 1.78
C HIS A 203 -2.98 -8.49 1.56
N SER A 204 -2.56 -7.63 2.49
CA SER A 204 -1.25 -7.00 2.42
C SER A 204 -0.12 -8.05 2.46
N LEU A 205 -0.22 -9.05 3.34
CA LEU A 205 0.76 -10.15 3.40
C LEU A 205 0.81 -10.99 2.12
N GLU A 206 -0.32 -11.19 1.44
CA GLU A 206 -0.39 -11.89 0.16
C GLU A 206 0.35 -11.15 -0.96
N LEU A 207 0.53 -9.83 -0.83
CA LEU A 207 1.32 -9.00 -1.75
C LEU A 207 2.83 -9.01 -1.41
N GLY A 208 3.25 -9.78 -0.41
CA GLY A 208 4.67 -9.95 -0.09
C GLY A 208 5.30 -8.77 0.67
N ILE A 209 4.50 -7.97 1.40
CA ILE A 209 5.01 -6.88 2.24
C ILE A 209 6.02 -7.35 3.30
N ASP A 210 6.83 -6.42 3.79
CA ASP A 210 7.91 -6.64 4.75
C ASP A 210 7.48 -6.39 6.22
N GLY A 211 6.37 -5.69 6.44
CA GLY A 211 5.84 -5.44 7.78
C GLY A 211 4.47 -4.79 7.83
N LEU A 212 3.89 -4.73 9.03
CA LEU A 212 2.59 -4.12 9.30
C LEU A 212 2.72 -2.96 10.30
N MET A 213 1.96 -1.90 10.07
CA MET A 213 1.76 -0.78 11.01
C MET A 213 0.31 -0.76 11.47
N VAL A 214 0.04 -1.13 12.73
CA VAL A 214 -1.32 -1.36 13.23
C VAL A 214 -1.61 -0.44 14.42
N GLU A 215 -2.77 0.21 14.39
CA GLU A 215 -3.21 1.03 15.51
C GLU A 215 -3.82 0.18 16.62
N VAL A 216 -3.34 0.39 17.84
CA VAL A 216 -3.74 -0.36 19.01
C VAL A 216 -3.89 0.59 20.20
N HIS A 217 -5.04 0.54 20.87
CA HIS A 217 -5.33 1.35 22.04
C HIS A 217 -5.67 0.45 23.23
N CYS A 218 -5.27 0.82 24.45
CA CYS A 218 -5.67 0.09 25.66
C CYS A 218 -7.19 0.09 25.87
N ASP A 219 -7.88 1.15 25.43
CA ASP A 219 -9.34 1.28 25.44
C ASP A 219 -9.86 2.05 24.21
N PRO A 220 -10.06 1.39 23.06
CA PRO A 220 -10.39 2.08 21.80
C PRO A 220 -11.66 2.94 21.85
N ALA A 221 -12.62 2.62 22.73
CA ALA A 221 -13.88 3.35 22.83
C ALA A 221 -13.70 4.79 23.30
N GLU A 222 -12.70 5.03 24.16
CA GLU A 222 -12.38 6.33 24.76
C GLU A 222 -11.27 7.09 24.00
N ALA A 223 -10.80 6.56 22.87
CA ALA A 223 -9.70 7.17 22.12
C ALA A 223 -10.11 8.52 21.51
N LEU A 224 -9.26 9.55 21.69
CA LEU A 224 -9.46 10.91 21.17
C LEU A 224 -9.28 11.01 19.65
N SER A 225 -8.79 9.95 19.02
CA SER A 225 -8.57 9.87 17.58
C SER A 225 -8.77 8.46 17.05
N ASP A 226 -9.44 8.35 15.90
CA ASP A 226 -9.48 7.10 15.12
C ASP A 226 -9.96 5.86 15.92
N ALA A 227 -10.84 6.08 16.91
CA ALA A 227 -11.40 5.07 17.81
C ALA A 227 -11.93 3.82 17.08
N ALA A 228 -12.59 4.01 15.93
CA ALA A 228 -13.26 2.93 15.21
C ALA A 228 -12.32 1.86 14.63
N GLN A 229 -11.05 2.19 14.38
CA GLN A 229 -10.08 1.30 13.72
C GLN A 229 -8.99 0.76 14.65
N GLN A 230 -8.83 1.32 15.85
CA GLN A 230 -7.82 0.84 16.79
C GLN A 230 -8.25 -0.51 17.35
N LEU A 231 -7.36 -1.50 17.29
CA LEU A 231 -7.56 -2.78 17.96
C LEU A 231 -7.28 -2.63 19.45
N THR A 232 -7.82 -3.54 20.27
CA THR A 232 -7.26 -3.76 21.61
C THR A 232 -5.97 -4.59 21.52
N PRO A 233 -5.08 -4.57 22.52
CA PRO A 233 -3.88 -5.42 22.53
C PRO A 233 -4.18 -6.92 22.36
N ASP A 234 -5.31 -7.39 22.90
CA ASP A 234 -5.77 -8.76 22.68
C ASP A 234 -6.36 -8.96 21.28
N GLY A 235 -7.03 -7.94 20.74
CA GLY A 235 -7.48 -7.91 19.35
C GLY A 235 -6.32 -8.04 18.36
N LEU A 236 -5.22 -7.33 18.60
CA LEU A 236 -3.98 -7.48 17.85
C LEU A 236 -3.48 -8.93 17.93
N LEU A 237 -3.38 -9.50 19.12
CA LEU A 237 -2.89 -10.88 19.28
C LEU A 237 -3.77 -11.91 18.58
N ARG A 238 -5.10 -11.74 18.63
CA ARG A 238 -6.05 -12.59 17.90
C ARG A 238 -5.85 -12.48 16.39
N MET A 239 -5.69 -11.25 15.88
CA MET A 239 -5.41 -11.02 14.48
C MET A 239 -4.10 -11.70 14.07
N LEU A 240 -3.00 -11.46 14.77
CA LEU A 240 -1.69 -12.05 14.44
C LEU A 240 -1.72 -13.59 14.40
N LYS A 241 -2.47 -14.22 15.31
CA LYS A 241 -2.65 -15.68 15.32
C LYS A 241 -3.51 -16.20 14.17
N ALA A 242 -4.39 -15.37 13.61
CA ALA A 242 -5.28 -15.74 12.52
C ALA A 242 -4.69 -15.44 11.12
N LEU A 243 -3.61 -14.65 11.04
CA LEU A 243 -2.94 -14.34 9.78
C LEU A 243 -2.22 -15.58 9.24
N HIS A 244 -2.45 -15.86 7.96
CA HIS A 244 -1.81 -16.95 7.23
C HIS A 244 -0.66 -16.41 6.41
N ILE A 245 0.57 -16.62 6.89
CA ILE A 245 1.79 -16.28 6.15
C ILE A 245 2.10 -17.45 5.22
N ARG A 246 1.85 -17.27 3.92
CA ARG A 246 2.17 -18.28 2.91
C ARG A 246 3.66 -18.21 2.56
N SER A 247 4.30 -19.36 2.38
CA SER A 247 5.66 -19.43 1.84
C SER A 247 5.66 -19.18 0.34
N ALA A 248 6.68 -18.49 -0.16
CA ALA A 248 6.85 -18.26 -1.60
C ALA A 248 7.11 -19.56 -2.38
N GLU A 249 7.66 -20.57 -1.71
CA GLU A 249 7.92 -21.89 -2.29
C GLU A 249 7.32 -23.01 -1.45
N SER A 250 6.93 -24.09 -2.13
CA SER A 250 6.59 -25.35 -1.48
C SER A 250 7.88 -26.10 -1.11
N PRO A 251 7.98 -26.66 0.11
CA PRO A 251 9.12 -27.50 0.47
C PRO A 251 9.13 -28.83 -0.32
N ASP A 252 7.99 -29.24 -0.89
CA ASP A 252 7.87 -30.48 -1.66
C ASP A 252 8.39 -30.32 -3.10
N PRO A 253 9.46 -31.04 -3.50
CA PRO A 253 9.98 -31.02 -4.86
C PRO A 253 8.96 -31.43 -5.93
N ALA A 254 8.03 -32.34 -5.62
CA ALA A 254 6.98 -32.77 -6.55
C ALA A 254 6.00 -31.63 -6.84
N VAL A 255 5.59 -30.88 -5.80
CA VAL A 255 4.75 -29.69 -5.95
C VAL A 255 5.48 -28.60 -6.73
N ARG A 256 6.76 -28.35 -6.43
CA ARG A 256 7.57 -27.37 -7.21
C ARG A 256 7.65 -27.74 -8.69
N LYS A 257 7.85 -29.03 -9.00
CA LYS A 257 7.86 -29.52 -10.37
C LYS A 257 6.50 -29.36 -11.06
N ALA A 258 5.40 -29.65 -10.36
CA ALA A 258 4.06 -29.45 -10.90
C ALA A 258 3.77 -27.98 -11.20
N ILE A 259 4.12 -27.06 -10.29
CA ILE A 259 4.00 -25.62 -10.52
C ILE A 259 4.84 -25.18 -11.72
N ALA A 260 6.07 -25.66 -11.85
CA ALA A 260 6.93 -25.36 -12.99
C ALA A 260 6.29 -25.84 -14.32
N CYS A 261 5.75 -27.06 -14.36
CA CYS A 261 5.05 -27.58 -15.53
C CYS A 261 3.85 -26.70 -15.94
N CYS A 262 3.04 -26.27 -14.96
CA CYS A 262 1.93 -25.35 -15.25
C CYS A 262 2.41 -24.00 -15.79
N ARG A 263 3.56 -23.49 -15.31
CA ARG A 263 4.16 -22.26 -15.85
C ARG A 263 4.64 -22.44 -17.27
N ASP A 264 5.31 -23.55 -17.58
CA ASP A 264 5.75 -23.85 -18.95
C ASP A 264 4.55 -23.96 -19.92
N GLU A 265 3.43 -24.56 -19.47
CA GLU A 265 2.18 -24.60 -20.23
C GLU A 265 1.56 -23.21 -20.44
N MET A 266 1.59 -22.36 -19.41
CA MET A 266 1.15 -20.96 -19.51
C MET A 266 2.01 -20.16 -20.48
N ASP A 267 3.33 -20.26 -20.37
CA ASP A 267 4.29 -19.56 -21.24
C ASP A 267 4.06 -19.95 -22.71
N ALA A 268 3.78 -21.23 -22.98
CA ALA A 268 3.44 -21.70 -24.33
C ALA A 268 2.11 -21.12 -24.85
N LEU A 269 1.11 -20.94 -23.98
CA LEU A 269 -0.15 -20.28 -24.34
C LEU A 269 0.04 -18.78 -24.57
N ASP A 270 0.87 -18.12 -23.77
CA ASP A 270 1.15 -16.70 -23.89
C ASP A 270 1.84 -16.37 -25.22
N VAL A 271 2.80 -17.20 -25.65
CA VAL A 271 3.39 -17.10 -27.00
C VAL A 271 2.33 -17.23 -28.09
N ARG A 272 1.42 -18.20 -27.97
CA ARG A 272 0.32 -18.38 -28.94
C ARG A 272 -0.66 -17.21 -28.95
N ILE A 273 -0.91 -16.57 -27.82
CA ILE A 273 -1.73 -15.36 -27.74
C ILE A 273 -1.08 -14.24 -28.55
N VAL A 274 0.24 -14.06 -28.44
CA VAL A 274 0.99 -13.07 -29.21
C VAL A 274 0.90 -13.35 -30.72
N GLU A 275 1.07 -14.61 -31.13
CA GLU A 275 0.92 -15.03 -32.53
C GLU A 275 -0.49 -14.69 -33.07
N LEU A 276 -1.54 -15.05 -32.34
CA LEU A 276 -2.93 -14.76 -32.73
C LEU A 276 -3.21 -13.24 -32.80
N LEU A 277 -2.60 -12.45 -31.92
CA LEU A 277 -2.70 -11.00 -31.98
C LEU A 277 -1.99 -10.44 -33.21
N ALA A 278 -0.80 -10.95 -33.55
CA ALA A 278 -0.07 -10.56 -34.75
C ALA A 278 -0.84 -10.88 -36.04
N ASP A 279 -1.38 -12.10 -36.16
CA ASP A 279 -2.23 -12.52 -37.27
C ASP A 279 -3.45 -11.60 -37.41
N ARG A 280 -4.10 -11.28 -36.28
CA ARG A 280 -5.25 -10.36 -36.25
C ARG A 280 -4.85 -8.96 -36.72
N MET A 281 -3.68 -8.44 -36.32
CA MET A 281 -3.20 -7.12 -36.75
C MET A 281 -2.86 -7.10 -38.24
N GLU A 282 -2.32 -8.18 -38.81
CA GLU A 282 -2.11 -8.29 -40.25
C GLU A 282 -3.44 -8.18 -41.03
N ILE A 283 -4.48 -8.88 -40.56
CA ILE A 283 -5.82 -8.78 -41.14
C ILE A 283 -6.36 -7.36 -41.02
N SER A 284 -6.14 -6.70 -39.88
CA SER A 284 -6.53 -5.30 -39.68
C SER A 284 -5.85 -4.35 -40.67
N ARG A 285 -4.53 -4.48 -40.90
CA ARG A 285 -3.78 -3.67 -41.88
C ARG A 285 -4.34 -3.85 -43.29
N ARG A 286 -4.51 -5.11 -43.72
CA ARG A 286 -5.12 -5.43 -45.02
C ARG A 286 -6.53 -4.87 -45.17
N LEU A 287 -7.32 -4.89 -44.10
CA LEU A 287 -8.66 -4.28 -44.10
C LEU A 287 -8.59 -2.75 -44.20
N GLY A 288 -7.62 -2.11 -43.53
CA GLY A 288 -7.36 -0.68 -43.62
C GLY A 288 -7.01 -0.24 -45.05
N GLU A 289 -6.07 -0.94 -45.70
CA GLU A 289 -5.70 -0.71 -47.10
C GLU A 289 -6.92 -0.80 -48.04
N LEU A 290 -7.69 -1.88 -47.93
CA LEU A 290 -8.91 -2.06 -48.72
C LEU A 290 -9.93 -0.93 -48.50
N LYS A 291 -10.12 -0.49 -47.26
CA LYS A 291 -11.02 0.63 -46.96
C LYS A 291 -10.51 1.93 -47.55
N LYS A 292 -9.20 2.19 -47.45
CA LYS A 292 -8.55 3.38 -47.99
C LYS A 292 -8.67 3.46 -49.51
N ASP A 293 -8.38 2.36 -50.20
CA ASP A 293 -8.47 2.26 -51.67
C ASP A 293 -9.91 2.48 -52.18
N ASN A 294 -10.91 2.22 -51.33
CA ASN A 294 -12.33 2.36 -51.66
C ASN A 294 -13.00 3.58 -50.99
N ASN A 295 -12.23 4.52 -50.42
CA ASN A 295 -12.73 5.70 -49.71
C ASN A 295 -13.78 5.39 -48.61
N LEU A 296 -13.59 4.30 -47.87
CA LEU A 296 -14.47 3.86 -46.79
C LEU A 296 -13.96 4.30 -45.40
N SER A 297 -14.88 4.55 -44.47
CA SER A 297 -14.53 4.85 -43.07
C SER A 297 -13.87 3.66 -42.36
N ILE A 298 -12.78 3.95 -41.66
CA ILE A 298 -12.07 3.00 -40.78
C ILE A 298 -12.98 2.59 -39.61
N ILE A 299 -13.60 3.57 -38.94
CA ILE A 299 -14.42 3.34 -37.75
C ILE A 299 -15.87 3.01 -38.14
N GLN A 300 -16.36 1.88 -37.62
CA GLN A 300 -17.73 1.40 -37.80
C GLN A 300 -18.27 0.90 -36.45
N ALA A 301 -19.08 1.72 -35.77
CA ALA A 301 -19.56 1.45 -34.41
C ALA A 301 -20.34 0.13 -34.29
N ASP A 302 -21.17 -0.20 -35.30
CA ASP A 302 -21.97 -1.43 -35.31
C ASP A 302 -21.09 -2.70 -35.35
N ARG A 303 -19.96 -2.63 -36.06
CA ARG A 303 -19.02 -3.75 -36.14
C ARG A 303 -18.36 -3.99 -34.79
N TRP A 304 -17.94 -2.93 -34.11
CA TRP A 304 -17.38 -3.03 -32.77
C TRP A 304 -18.39 -3.60 -31.77
N ALA A 305 -19.63 -3.10 -31.78
CA ALA A 305 -20.71 -3.64 -30.95
C ALA A 305 -20.95 -5.14 -31.20
N ALA A 306 -20.86 -5.59 -32.47
CA ALA A 306 -20.96 -7.01 -32.82
C ALA A 306 -19.77 -7.84 -32.31
N VAL A 307 -18.54 -7.32 -32.40
CA VAL A 307 -17.35 -8.00 -31.84
C VAL A 307 -17.53 -8.20 -30.35
N VAL A 308 -17.85 -7.14 -29.61
CA VAL A 308 -18.04 -7.18 -28.15
C VAL A 308 -19.12 -8.21 -27.76
N ARG A 309 -20.27 -8.21 -28.44
CA ARG A 309 -21.33 -9.21 -28.19
C ARG A 309 -20.83 -10.64 -28.37
N ASN A 310 -20.10 -10.91 -29.46
CA ASN A 310 -19.63 -12.25 -29.78
C ASN A 310 -18.56 -12.73 -28.78
N VAL A 311 -17.62 -11.87 -28.39
CA VAL A 311 -16.56 -12.25 -27.44
C VAL A 311 -17.11 -12.41 -26.02
N CYS A 312 -18.07 -11.59 -25.60
CA CYS A 312 -18.76 -11.77 -24.31
C CYS A 312 -19.58 -13.07 -24.29
N ALA A 313 -20.25 -13.43 -25.40
CA ALA A 313 -20.94 -14.72 -25.50
C ALA A 313 -19.96 -15.90 -25.41
N ALA A 314 -18.81 -15.81 -26.07
CA ALA A 314 -17.76 -16.82 -26.00
C ALA A 314 -17.04 -16.89 -24.63
N ALA A 315 -17.04 -15.79 -23.88
CA ALA A 315 -16.51 -15.71 -22.52
C ALA A 315 -17.40 -16.50 -21.54
N ARG A 316 -18.73 -16.32 -21.63
CA ARG A 316 -19.71 -17.02 -20.78
C ARG A 316 -19.59 -18.53 -20.89
N THR A 317 -19.34 -19.07 -22.08
CA THR A 317 -19.22 -20.52 -22.29
C THR A 317 -17.92 -21.11 -21.73
N ARG A 318 -16.96 -20.27 -21.32
CA ARG A 318 -15.64 -20.66 -20.80
C ARG A 318 -15.37 -20.16 -19.39
N ASP A 319 -16.41 -19.75 -18.67
CA ASP A 319 -16.32 -19.25 -17.29
C ASP A 319 -15.38 -18.03 -17.14
N LEU A 320 -15.30 -17.18 -18.17
CA LEU A 320 -14.54 -15.93 -18.13
C LEU A 320 -15.45 -14.75 -17.78
N ARG A 321 -14.98 -13.88 -16.88
CA ARG A 321 -15.70 -12.64 -16.52
C ARG A 321 -15.82 -11.73 -17.75
N GLU A 322 -17.05 -11.27 -18.03
CA GLU A 322 -17.32 -10.44 -19.22
C GLU A 322 -16.53 -9.13 -19.21
N ASP A 323 -16.41 -8.48 -18.06
CA ASP A 323 -15.69 -7.21 -17.96
C ASP A 323 -14.20 -7.36 -18.29
N PHE A 324 -13.59 -8.48 -17.89
CA PHE A 324 -12.19 -8.78 -18.23
C PHE A 324 -12.00 -8.92 -19.74
N VAL A 325 -12.84 -9.73 -20.40
CA VAL A 325 -12.75 -9.93 -21.85
C VAL A 325 -13.05 -8.64 -22.60
N ARG A 326 -14.01 -7.84 -22.13
CA ARG A 326 -14.32 -6.53 -22.70
C ARG A 326 -13.12 -5.59 -22.64
N SER A 327 -12.43 -5.50 -21.50
CA SER A 327 -11.23 -4.67 -21.35
C SER A 327 -10.12 -5.10 -22.30
N VAL A 328 -9.82 -6.39 -22.38
CA VAL A 328 -8.80 -6.93 -23.30
C VAL A 328 -9.12 -6.58 -24.75
N PHE A 329 -10.35 -6.85 -25.19
CA PHE A 329 -10.74 -6.59 -26.57
C PHE A 329 -10.82 -5.09 -26.90
N SER A 330 -11.07 -4.22 -25.93
CA SER A 330 -11.02 -2.77 -26.13
C SER A 330 -9.61 -2.33 -26.51
N VAL A 331 -8.58 -2.76 -25.75
CA VAL A 331 -7.18 -2.44 -26.05
C VAL A 331 -6.77 -2.99 -27.42
N ILE A 332 -7.19 -4.22 -27.75
CA ILE A 332 -6.95 -4.81 -29.07
C ILE A 332 -7.65 -4.01 -30.19
N HIS A 333 -8.83 -3.45 -29.92
CA HIS A 333 -9.55 -2.63 -30.89
C HIS A 333 -8.84 -1.30 -31.13
N ASP A 334 -8.41 -0.63 -30.07
CA ASP A 334 -7.70 0.65 -30.15
C ASP A 334 -6.40 0.50 -30.93
N ALA A 335 -5.57 -0.48 -30.59
CA ALA A 335 -4.34 -0.80 -31.34
C ALA A 335 -4.62 -1.12 -32.82
N SER A 336 -5.74 -1.80 -33.10
CA SER A 336 -6.14 -2.13 -34.46
C SER A 336 -6.64 -0.92 -35.26
N ILE A 337 -7.11 0.15 -34.63
CA ILE A 337 -7.46 1.40 -35.31
C ILE A 337 -6.16 2.13 -35.69
N ASP A 338 -5.18 2.16 -34.79
CA ASP A 338 -3.88 2.79 -35.04
C ASP A 338 -3.15 2.12 -36.22
N GLU A 339 -3.21 0.79 -36.34
CA GLU A 339 -2.67 0.04 -37.48
C GLU A 339 -3.40 0.26 -38.82
N GLN A 340 -4.64 0.80 -38.80
CA GLN A 340 -5.45 1.05 -39.99
C GLN A 340 -5.33 2.48 -40.53
N ASN A 341 -4.76 3.41 -39.76
CA ASN A 341 -4.57 4.82 -40.12
C ASN A 341 -3.31 5.02 -40.98
#